data_AF-A0A1M5HBD1-F1
#
_entry.id   AF-A0A1M5HBD1-F1
#
_cell.length_a   1.000
_cell.length_b   1.000
_cell.length_c   1.000
_cell.angle_alpha   90.00
_cell.angle_beta   90.00
_cell.angle_gamma   90.00
#
_symmetry.space_group_name_H-M   'P 1'
#
loop_
_entity.id
_entity.type
_entity.pdbx_description
1 polymer ?
#
loop_
_entity_poly.entity_id
_entity_poly.type
_entity_poly.pdbx_seq_one_letter_code
_entity_poly.pdbx_strand_id
1 'polypeptide(L)'
;MRLLPLIFALIFCSLSAQKALPLDTLKLKEAKDMLADDYGNLYIYKNKDFSFTKYDSLGKQIGRLMLTVPYKIQTVQNPLSVPLFSENAQEMKFVDQNMNEIQKVDFKQKFGFIKMAYAEDLQQLWLLDDSTKRLIQYNFRQENTINSYPFDASLDDLMDLLVYENKVYILTRKHIRVYTLKFEKIFEAAIENGKRFRRENEFILVITNNSILKYVPEKEMVKVFEDPDAQIVDKNTLSYFEIKANKLYLYNLEKNVEAKLQTEPDPKPKAKDREVEKPEQKPSEPDSPEEKLEKKTQEIENKNPAESSLQKLIEDVSEIESAGV
;
A
#
# COMPACT_ATOMS: atom_id res chain seq x y z
N MET A 1 -18.77 -50.66 -15.27
CA MET A 1 -18.27 -49.50 -16.04
C MET A 1 -18.79 -48.16 -15.49
N ARG A 2 -18.66 -47.87 -14.18
CA ARG A 2 -19.13 -46.58 -13.60
C ARG A 2 -18.11 -45.87 -12.68
N LEU A 3 -16.93 -46.46 -12.46
CA LEU A 3 -15.85 -45.88 -11.65
C LEU A 3 -14.87 -44.99 -12.46
N LEU A 4 -14.81 -45.18 -13.78
CA LEU A 4 -13.94 -44.40 -14.66
C LEU A 4 -14.21 -42.88 -14.67
N PRO A 5 -15.47 -42.40 -14.71
CA PRO A 5 -15.72 -40.95 -14.72
C PRO A 5 -15.38 -40.27 -13.39
N LEU A 6 -15.44 -41.00 -12.26
CA LEU A 6 -15.09 -40.45 -10.94
C LEU A 6 -13.58 -40.20 -10.82
N ILE A 7 -12.76 -41.05 -11.43
CA ILE A 7 -11.30 -40.91 -11.48
C ILE A 7 -10.91 -39.71 -12.34
N PHE A 8 -11.59 -39.49 -13.47
CA PHE A 8 -11.35 -38.30 -14.30
C PHE A 8 -11.72 -36.99 -13.59
N ALA A 9 -12.80 -36.97 -12.80
CA ALA A 9 -13.19 -35.78 -12.03
C ALA A 9 -12.15 -35.40 -10.94
N LEU A 10 -11.51 -36.38 -10.31
CA LEU A 10 -10.45 -36.13 -9.31
C LEU A 10 -9.13 -35.62 -9.92
N ILE A 11 -8.86 -35.92 -11.20
CA ILE A 11 -7.65 -35.46 -11.90
C ILE A 11 -7.75 -33.98 -12.30
N PHE A 12 -8.96 -33.44 -12.53
CA PHE A 12 -9.14 -32.02 -12.85
C PHE A 12 -9.03 -31.11 -11.61
N CYS A 13 -9.32 -31.60 -10.40
CA CYS A 13 -9.23 -30.81 -9.18
C CYS A 13 -7.79 -30.61 -8.64
N SER A 14 -6.79 -31.34 -9.17
CA SER A 14 -5.38 -31.18 -8.76
C SER A 14 -4.60 -30.16 -9.60
N LEU A 15 -5.23 -29.56 -10.62
CA LEU A 15 -4.58 -28.63 -11.54
C LEU A 15 -4.77 -27.14 -11.21
N SER A 16 -5.43 -26.80 -10.10
CA SER A 16 -5.32 -25.45 -9.51
C SER A 16 -3.97 -25.30 -8.82
N ALA A 17 -2.90 -25.34 -9.61
CA ALA A 17 -1.54 -25.20 -9.13
C ALA A 17 -1.27 -23.72 -8.81
N GLN A 18 -1.32 -23.39 -7.52
CA GLN A 18 -0.59 -22.26 -6.97
C GLN A 18 0.85 -22.35 -7.49
N LYS A 19 1.34 -21.31 -8.19
CA LYS A 19 2.74 -21.26 -8.60
C LYS A 19 3.60 -21.03 -7.36
N ALA A 20 4.00 -22.12 -6.70
CA ALA A 20 5.12 -22.08 -5.78
C ALA A 20 6.37 -21.79 -6.62
N LEU A 21 6.83 -20.55 -6.62
CA LEU A 21 8.12 -20.22 -7.22
C LEU A 21 9.17 -20.95 -6.37
N PRO A 22 10.02 -21.82 -6.97
CA PRO A 22 11.12 -22.46 -6.26
C PRO A 22 12.18 -21.39 -5.99
N LEU A 23 11.92 -20.56 -4.98
CA LEU A 23 12.80 -19.49 -4.53
C LEU A 23 13.86 -20.03 -3.57
N ASP A 24 14.33 -21.27 -3.78
CA ASP A 24 15.42 -21.88 -3.00
C ASP A 24 16.73 -21.07 -3.09
N THR A 25 16.83 -20.15 -4.06
CA THR A 25 17.92 -19.17 -4.17
C THR A 25 17.75 -17.95 -3.26
N LEU A 26 16.52 -17.60 -2.87
CA LEU A 26 16.27 -16.53 -1.91
C LEU A 26 16.66 -17.04 -0.52
N LYS A 27 17.77 -16.50 0.01
CA LYS A 27 18.17 -16.73 1.41
C LYS A 27 17.22 -15.98 2.36
N LEU A 28 15.97 -16.44 2.44
CA LEU A 28 14.86 -15.81 3.19
C LEU A 28 15.01 -15.96 4.71
N LYS A 29 15.69 -17.02 5.18
CA LYS A 29 15.92 -17.28 6.61
C LYS A 29 16.58 -16.12 7.36
N GLU A 30 17.32 -15.26 6.66
CA GLU A 30 18.01 -14.10 7.23
C GLU A 30 17.31 -12.76 6.91
N ALA A 31 16.14 -12.80 6.27
CA ALA A 31 15.38 -11.59 5.93
C ALA A 31 14.81 -10.97 7.21
N LYS A 32 15.15 -9.70 7.44
CA LYS A 32 14.49 -8.86 8.45
C LYS A 32 13.26 -8.18 7.84
N ASP A 33 13.37 -7.80 6.58
CA ASP A 33 12.29 -7.16 5.85
C ASP A 33 12.22 -7.67 4.41
N MET A 34 11.02 -7.61 3.85
CA MET A 34 10.71 -7.84 2.47
C MET A 34 9.74 -6.75 2.01
N LEU A 35 10.01 -6.18 0.84
CA LEU A 35 9.13 -5.25 0.16
C LEU A 35 8.89 -5.67 -1.29
N ALA A 36 7.73 -5.35 -1.84
CA ALA A 36 7.39 -5.58 -3.25
C ALA A 36 7.04 -4.26 -3.96
N ASP A 37 7.65 -4.05 -5.13
CA ASP A 37 7.27 -2.94 -6.02
C ASP A 37 6.11 -3.34 -6.94
N ASP A 38 5.55 -2.36 -7.64
CA ASP A 38 4.40 -2.57 -8.54
C ASP A 38 4.80 -3.28 -9.85
N TYR A 39 6.10 -3.42 -10.14
CA TYR A 39 6.61 -4.19 -11.27
C TYR A 39 6.83 -5.67 -10.93
N GLY A 40 6.55 -6.08 -9.69
CA GLY A 40 6.71 -7.46 -9.23
C GLY A 40 8.13 -7.82 -8.82
N ASN A 41 9.02 -6.84 -8.65
CA ASN A 41 10.33 -7.07 -8.05
C ASN A 41 10.21 -7.16 -6.53
N LEU A 42 11.09 -7.97 -5.95
CA LEU A 42 11.15 -8.21 -4.52
C LEU A 42 12.43 -7.63 -3.97
N TYR A 43 12.31 -6.95 -2.85
CA TYR A 43 13.39 -6.31 -2.14
C TYR A 43 13.53 -6.95 -0.78
N ILE A 44 14.72 -7.45 -0.46
CA ILE A 44 14.99 -8.13 0.80
C ILE A 44 16.08 -7.37 1.54
N TYR A 45 15.75 -6.97 2.77
CA TYR A 45 16.71 -6.37 3.68
C TYR A 45 17.12 -7.37 4.76
N LYS A 46 18.44 -7.53 4.94
CA LYS A 46 19.02 -8.41 5.94
C LYS A 46 19.76 -7.61 7.00
N ASN A 47 19.44 -7.86 8.26
CA ASN A 47 20.10 -7.15 9.38
C ASN A 47 21.49 -7.71 9.70
N LYS A 48 21.82 -8.92 9.23
CA LYS A 48 23.07 -9.60 9.54
C LYS A 48 24.27 -8.96 8.84
N ASP A 49 24.10 -8.58 7.58
CA ASP A 49 25.15 -8.00 6.73
C ASP A 49 24.73 -6.66 6.10
N PHE A 50 23.61 -6.09 6.55
CA PHE A 50 22.99 -4.86 6.04
C PHE A 50 22.83 -4.84 4.51
N SER A 51 22.68 -6.02 3.89
CA SER A 51 22.43 -6.10 2.46
C SER A 51 20.97 -5.77 2.15
N PHE A 52 20.79 -4.90 1.16
CA PHE A 52 19.51 -4.61 0.54
C PHE A 52 19.56 -5.15 -0.89
N THR A 53 18.84 -6.23 -1.14
CA THR A 53 18.97 -7.03 -2.37
C THR A 53 17.67 -7.02 -3.15
N LYS A 54 17.74 -6.76 -4.45
CA LYS A 54 16.60 -6.75 -5.38
C LYS A 54 16.60 -8.00 -6.23
N TYR A 55 15.44 -8.62 -6.34
CA TYR A 55 15.16 -9.81 -7.13
C TYR A 55 14.02 -9.53 -8.11
N ASP A 56 14.09 -10.11 -9.30
CA ASP A 56 12.97 -10.08 -10.24
C ASP A 56 11.86 -11.06 -9.81
N SER A 57 10.75 -11.05 -10.55
CA SER A 57 9.60 -11.93 -10.31
C SER A 57 9.89 -13.42 -10.48
N LEU A 58 11.03 -13.78 -11.09
CA LEU A 58 11.50 -15.16 -11.23
C LEU A 58 12.48 -15.56 -10.11
N GLY A 59 12.82 -14.64 -9.20
CA GLY A 59 13.75 -14.88 -8.10
C GLY A 59 15.23 -14.70 -8.46
N LYS A 60 15.55 -14.16 -9.63
CA LYS A 60 16.92 -13.85 -10.02
C LYS A 60 17.34 -12.55 -9.32
N GLN A 61 18.50 -12.56 -8.70
CA GLN A 61 19.09 -11.35 -8.14
C GLN A 61 19.48 -10.40 -9.28
N ILE A 62 18.92 -9.18 -9.27
CA ILE A 62 19.17 -8.14 -10.28
C ILE A 62 19.86 -6.90 -9.72
N GLY A 63 19.98 -6.77 -8.39
CA GLY A 63 20.72 -5.69 -7.75
C GLY A 63 21.03 -6.00 -6.30
N ARG A 64 22.09 -5.39 -5.76
CA ARG A 64 22.45 -5.50 -4.34
C ARG A 64 23.19 -4.25 -3.89
N LEU A 65 22.71 -3.65 -2.82
CA LEU A 65 23.37 -2.55 -2.11
C LEU A 65 23.86 -3.05 -0.75
N MET A 66 25.13 -2.77 -0.44
CA MET A 66 25.73 -3.06 0.85
C MET A 66 25.76 -1.78 1.68
N LEU A 67 25.01 -1.75 2.78
CA LEU A 67 24.98 -0.61 3.69
C LEU A 67 26.00 -0.83 4.80
N THR A 68 26.63 0.25 5.26
CA THR A 68 27.65 0.19 6.33
C THR A 68 27.04 0.23 7.73
N VAL A 69 25.77 0.64 7.83
CA VAL A 69 24.99 0.75 9.06
C VAL A 69 23.55 0.28 8.81
N PRO A 70 22.76 0.05 9.87
CA PRO A 70 21.35 -0.27 9.71
C PRO A 70 20.58 0.89 9.04
N TYR A 71 19.71 0.53 8.11
CA TYR A 71 18.75 1.42 7.48
C TYR A 71 17.36 0.81 7.55
N LYS A 72 16.37 1.69 7.66
CA LYS A 72 14.99 1.37 7.44
C LYS A 72 14.59 1.82 6.04
N ILE A 73 14.06 0.89 5.25
CA ILE A 73 13.50 1.17 3.94
C ILE A 73 12.08 1.66 4.15
N GLN A 74 11.75 2.84 3.62
CA GLN A 74 10.43 3.44 3.82
C GLN A 74 9.41 2.84 2.83
N THR A 75 9.71 2.83 1.53
CA THR A 75 8.86 2.21 0.50
C THR A 75 9.67 1.89 -0.76
N VAL A 76 9.21 0.91 -1.53
CA VAL A 76 9.75 0.58 -2.86
C VAL A 76 8.71 0.74 -3.98
N GLN A 77 7.54 1.32 -3.68
CA GLN A 77 6.46 1.52 -4.66
C GLN A 77 6.95 2.29 -5.89
N ASN A 78 7.74 3.33 -5.68
CA ASN A 78 8.47 4.00 -6.74
C ASN A 78 9.92 3.51 -6.78
N PRO A 79 10.27 2.54 -7.64
CA PRO A 79 11.63 2.02 -7.68
C PRO A 79 12.65 3.02 -8.24
N LEU A 80 12.22 4.14 -8.84
CA LEU A 80 13.14 5.17 -9.36
C LEU A 80 13.79 5.98 -8.23
N SER A 81 13.16 6.02 -7.06
CA SER A 81 13.68 6.69 -5.87
C SER A 81 13.16 5.98 -4.64
N VAL A 82 13.97 5.10 -4.09
CA VAL A 82 13.67 4.34 -2.87
C VAL A 82 14.30 5.05 -1.68
N PRO A 83 13.50 5.62 -0.76
CA PRO A 83 14.01 6.29 0.43
C PRO A 83 14.42 5.29 1.53
N LEU A 84 15.61 5.49 2.07
CA LEU A 84 16.16 4.76 3.21
C LEU A 84 16.60 5.74 4.29
N PHE A 85 16.17 5.51 5.52
CA PHE A 85 16.59 6.31 6.67
C PHE A 85 17.45 5.50 7.64
N SER A 86 18.54 6.10 8.14
CA SER A 86 19.33 5.52 9.23
C SER A 86 19.27 6.41 10.46
N GLU A 87 18.63 5.92 11.52
CA GLU A 87 18.64 6.54 12.85
C GLU A 87 20.07 6.62 13.40
N ASN A 88 20.90 5.59 13.19
CA ASN A 88 22.26 5.58 13.73
C ASN A 88 23.19 6.56 13.01
N ALA A 89 23.10 6.62 11.68
CA ALA A 89 23.93 7.54 10.92
C ALA A 89 23.33 8.96 10.83
N GLN A 90 22.09 9.18 11.29
CA GLN A 90 21.39 10.46 11.20
C GLN A 90 21.40 11.00 9.77
N GLU A 91 21.05 10.15 8.82
CA GLU A 91 21.04 10.49 7.39
C GLU A 91 19.93 9.74 6.65
N MET A 92 19.52 10.31 5.52
CA MET A 92 18.61 9.70 4.57
C MET A 92 19.30 9.50 3.24
N LYS A 93 19.08 8.35 2.62
CA LYS A 93 19.58 8.00 1.29
C LYS A 93 18.43 7.71 0.35
N PHE A 94 18.63 8.02 -0.92
CA PHE A 94 17.74 7.64 -2.00
C PHE A 94 18.53 6.78 -2.98
N VAL A 95 17.93 5.67 -3.39
CA VAL A 95 18.54 4.76 -4.36
C VAL A 95 17.64 4.55 -5.57
N ASP A 96 18.24 4.37 -6.73
CA ASP A 96 17.51 4.11 -7.97
C ASP A 96 17.11 2.63 -8.11
N GLN A 97 16.45 2.32 -9.23
CA GLN A 97 16.00 0.99 -9.58
C GLN A 97 17.13 -0.03 -9.77
N ASN A 98 18.36 0.46 -10.01
CA ASN A 98 19.58 -0.32 -10.18
C ASN A 98 20.36 -0.47 -8.86
N MET A 99 19.79 0.01 -7.74
CA MET A 99 20.38 -0.01 -6.40
C MET A 99 21.59 0.91 -6.24
N ASN A 100 21.74 1.93 -7.09
CA ASN A 100 22.75 2.98 -6.95
C ASN A 100 22.24 4.11 -6.05
N GLU A 101 23.10 4.64 -5.18
CA GLU A 101 22.80 5.85 -4.42
C GLU A 101 22.72 7.06 -5.36
N ILE A 102 21.56 7.71 -5.42
CA ILE A 102 21.33 8.91 -6.24
C ILE A 102 21.35 10.20 -5.43
N GLN A 103 21.05 10.11 -4.13
CA GLN A 103 21.05 11.26 -3.25
C GLN A 103 21.26 10.84 -1.80
N LYS A 104 21.92 11.73 -1.05
CA LYS A 104 22.10 11.62 0.39
C LYS A 104 21.79 12.96 1.05
N VAL A 105 21.07 12.91 2.17
CA VAL A 105 20.75 14.06 3.01
C VAL A 105 21.30 13.78 4.40
N ASP A 106 22.27 14.58 4.84
CA ASP A 106 22.85 14.49 6.19
C ASP A 106 22.06 15.40 7.15
N PHE A 107 21.64 14.84 8.29
CA PHE A 107 20.93 15.58 9.34
C PHE A 107 21.85 16.04 10.46
N LYS A 108 23.09 15.53 10.52
CA LYS A 108 24.07 15.94 11.52
C LYS A 108 24.27 17.44 11.47
N GLN A 109 24.43 18.04 12.65
CA GLN A 109 24.66 19.48 12.82
C GLN A 109 23.49 20.40 12.40
N LYS A 110 22.52 19.91 11.61
CA LYS A 110 21.33 20.67 11.18
C LYS A 110 20.17 20.51 12.15
N PHE A 111 20.00 19.31 12.67
CA PHE A 111 18.92 18.96 13.59
C PHE A 111 19.47 18.30 14.84
N GLY A 112 18.58 18.10 15.81
CA GLY A 112 18.86 17.25 16.95
C GLY A 112 18.84 15.77 16.58
N PHE A 113 18.40 14.91 17.49
CA PHE A 113 18.30 13.48 17.22
C PHE A 113 17.00 13.15 16.47
N ILE A 114 17.12 12.90 15.16
CA ILE A 114 16.01 12.48 14.32
C ILE A 114 15.70 11.01 14.61
N LYS A 115 14.52 10.76 15.16
CA LYS A 115 14.03 9.41 15.48
C LYS A 115 13.45 8.71 14.26
N MET A 116 12.78 9.47 13.39
CA MET A 116 12.20 8.94 12.16
C MET A 116 12.15 10.03 11.10
N ALA A 117 12.35 9.63 9.85
CA ALA A 117 12.17 10.49 8.67
C ALA A 117 11.19 9.83 7.71
N TYR A 118 10.32 10.64 7.12
CA TYR A 118 9.37 10.25 6.09
C TYR A 118 9.56 11.16 4.88
N ALA A 119 9.94 10.60 3.73
CA ALA A 119 9.91 11.30 2.45
C ALA A 119 8.49 11.28 1.89
N GLU A 120 7.89 12.46 1.74
CA GLU A 120 6.59 12.65 1.10
C GLU A 120 6.74 12.67 -0.43
N ASP A 121 7.77 13.36 -0.91
CA ASP A 121 8.10 13.53 -2.31
C ASP A 121 9.63 13.59 -2.53
N LEU A 122 10.06 14.06 -3.70
CA LEU A 122 11.47 14.16 -4.09
C LEU A 122 12.18 15.45 -3.61
N GLN A 123 11.55 16.26 -2.76
CA GLN A 123 12.11 17.53 -2.29
C GLN A 123 11.91 17.80 -0.79
N GLN A 124 10.94 17.14 -0.17
CA GLN A 124 10.53 17.37 1.21
C GLN A 124 10.59 16.11 2.07
N LEU A 125 11.02 16.31 3.31
CA LEU A 125 11.03 15.31 4.36
C LEU A 125 10.23 15.80 5.56
N TRP A 126 9.53 14.88 6.20
CA TRP A 126 9.03 15.04 7.56
C TRP A 126 10.00 14.37 8.52
N LEU A 127 10.60 15.16 9.41
CA LEU A 127 11.60 14.70 10.38
C LEU A 127 11.00 14.77 11.79
N LEU A 128 11.01 13.65 12.49
CA LEU A 128 10.61 13.57 13.89
C LEU A 128 11.85 13.72 14.77
N ASP A 129 12.09 14.94 15.28
CA ASP A 129 13.21 15.25 16.17
C ASP A 129 12.80 14.97 17.62
N ASP A 130 13.40 13.94 18.21
CA ASP A 130 13.11 13.50 19.57
C ASP A 130 13.78 14.35 20.64
N SER A 131 14.86 15.05 20.28
CA SER A 131 15.61 15.88 21.22
C SER A 131 14.96 17.26 21.43
N THR A 132 14.41 17.85 20.37
CA THR A 132 13.66 19.11 20.48
C THR A 132 12.15 18.89 20.61
N LYS A 133 11.69 17.63 20.48
CA LYS A 133 10.28 17.23 20.46
C LYS A 133 9.48 18.00 19.41
N ARG A 134 9.98 17.98 18.17
CA ARG A 134 9.37 18.67 17.03
C ARG A 134 9.21 17.77 15.82
N LEU A 135 8.09 17.91 15.14
CA LEU A 135 7.90 17.43 13.77
C LEU A 135 8.26 18.56 12.82
N ILE A 136 9.30 18.34 12.02
CA ILE A 136 9.90 19.32 11.13
C ILE A 136 9.57 18.95 9.69
N GLN A 137 9.00 19.88 8.93
CA GLN A 137 8.89 19.77 7.48
C GLN A 137 10.11 20.45 6.86
N TYR A 138 10.97 19.67 6.22
CA TYR A 138 12.27 20.11 5.71
C TYR A 138 12.34 19.97 4.20
N ASN A 139 12.68 21.06 3.49
CA ASN A 139 13.03 20.98 2.09
C ASN A 139 14.54 20.74 1.96
N PHE A 140 14.91 19.53 1.58
CA PHE A 140 16.32 19.14 1.49
C PHE A 140 17.00 19.60 0.20
N ARG A 141 16.24 20.15 -0.76
CA ARG A 141 16.80 20.74 -1.99
C ARG A 141 17.24 22.19 -1.77
N GLN A 142 16.46 22.96 -1.00
CA GLN A 142 16.75 24.36 -0.65
C GLN A 142 17.45 24.49 0.70
N GLU A 143 17.59 23.39 1.42
CA GLU A 143 18.16 23.31 2.76
C GLU A 143 17.48 24.21 3.80
N ASN A 144 16.16 24.39 3.71
CA ASN A 144 15.39 25.19 4.66
C ASN A 144 14.26 24.40 5.35
N THR A 145 13.95 24.81 6.57
CA THR A 145 12.77 24.32 7.29
C THR A 145 11.54 25.08 6.81
N ILE A 146 10.54 24.37 6.29
CA ILE A 146 9.27 24.94 5.84
C ILE A 146 8.38 25.21 7.06
N ASN A 147 8.15 24.18 7.87
CA ASN A 147 7.30 24.23 9.05
C ASN A 147 7.91 23.43 10.19
N SER A 148 7.51 23.74 11.43
CA SER A 148 7.96 22.99 12.58
C SER A 148 6.93 23.03 13.71
N TYR A 149 6.44 21.86 14.11
CA TYR A 149 5.35 21.70 15.07
C TYR A 149 5.87 21.02 16.34
N PRO A 150 5.61 21.57 17.54
CA PRO A 150 5.97 20.89 18.79
C PRO A 150 5.05 19.67 19.01
N PHE A 151 5.57 18.67 19.71
CA PHE A 151 4.80 17.53 20.21
C PHE A 151 5.23 17.16 21.63
N ASP A 152 4.34 16.53 22.39
CA ASP A 152 4.61 16.06 23.76
C ASP A 152 4.40 14.53 23.92
N ALA A 153 4.06 13.85 22.83
CA ALA A 153 3.85 12.41 22.84
C ALA A 153 5.14 11.63 23.13
N SER A 154 5.05 10.64 24.04
CA SER A 154 6.07 9.59 24.15
C SER A 154 5.91 8.63 22.98
N LEU A 155 6.95 8.50 22.16
CA LEU A 155 6.96 7.66 20.96
C LEU A 155 7.86 6.44 21.14
N ASP A 156 7.59 5.70 22.21
CA ASP A 156 8.25 4.42 22.49
C ASP A 156 7.84 3.37 21.45
N ASP A 157 8.78 2.48 21.11
CA ASP A 157 8.57 1.43 20.10
C ASP A 157 8.04 1.97 18.76
N LEU A 158 8.48 3.17 18.34
CA LEU A 158 8.13 3.76 17.06
C LEU A 158 8.62 2.88 15.89
N MET A 159 7.67 2.35 15.15
CA MET A 159 7.90 1.46 14.01
C MET A 159 7.83 2.22 12.69
N ASP A 160 6.95 3.23 12.55
CA ASP A 160 6.84 4.03 11.32
C ASP A 160 6.16 5.39 11.50
N LEU A 161 6.40 6.29 10.54
CA LEU A 161 5.82 7.62 10.41
C LEU A 161 5.30 7.78 8.99
N LEU A 162 4.10 8.34 8.86
CA LEU A 162 3.53 8.79 7.59
C LEU A 162 2.87 10.16 7.84
N VAL A 163 3.06 11.11 6.93
CA VAL A 163 2.30 12.37 6.93
C VAL A 163 1.52 12.42 5.63
N TYR A 164 0.21 12.63 5.75
CA TYR A 164 -0.69 12.67 4.61
C TYR A 164 -1.93 13.52 4.95
N GLU A 165 -2.36 14.39 4.04
CA GLU A 165 -3.51 15.29 4.22
C GLU A 165 -3.51 16.04 5.57
N ASN A 166 -2.38 16.64 5.94
CA ASN A 166 -2.20 17.36 7.22
C ASN A 166 -2.48 16.51 8.48
N LYS A 167 -2.42 15.18 8.36
CA LYS A 167 -2.50 14.24 9.47
C LYS A 167 -1.16 13.52 9.64
N VAL A 168 -0.78 13.31 10.89
CA VAL A 168 0.44 12.60 11.28
C VAL A 168 0.04 11.22 11.77
N TYR A 169 0.51 10.21 11.06
CA TYR A 169 0.27 8.80 11.35
C TYR A 169 1.52 8.23 12.01
N ILE A 170 1.32 7.68 13.20
CA ILE A 170 2.36 7.08 14.03
C ILE A 170 2.05 5.60 14.18
N LEU A 171 2.99 4.77 13.79
CA LEU A 171 2.93 3.32 13.99
C LEU A 171 3.90 2.94 15.09
N THR A 172 3.41 2.19 16.07
CA THR A 172 4.24 1.46 17.04
C THR A 172 4.03 -0.03 16.87
N ARG A 173 4.76 -0.86 17.63
CA ARG A 173 4.51 -2.32 17.62
C ARG A 173 3.09 -2.68 18.02
N LYS A 174 2.44 -1.87 18.86
CA LYS A 174 1.18 -2.21 19.55
C LYS A 174 0.00 -1.32 19.17
N HIS A 175 0.25 -0.16 18.58
CA HIS A 175 -0.80 0.82 18.29
C HIS A 175 -0.51 1.55 16.98
N ILE A 176 -1.59 1.86 16.27
CA ILE A 176 -1.64 2.98 15.33
C ILE A 176 -2.24 4.18 16.05
N ARG A 177 -1.65 5.36 15.84
CA ARG A 177 -2.19 6.64 16.31
C ARG A 177 -2.19 7.65 15.17
N VAL A 178 -3.23 8.45 15.12
CA VAL A 178 -3.39 9.52 14.12
C VAL A 178 -3.57 10.83 14.86
N TYR A 179 -2.83 11.84 14.43
CA TYR A 179 -2.82 13.17 15.02
C TYR A 179 -3.02 14.25 13.98
N THR A 180 -3.43 15.44 14.42
CA THR A 180 -3.26 16.68 13.63
C THR A 180 -1.77 17.07 13.56
N LEU A 181 -1.40 18.02 12.69
CA LEU A 181 -0.03 18.58 12.70
C LEU A 181 0.36 19.22 14.05
N LYS A 182 -0.63 19.63 14.87
CA LYS A 182 -0.42 20.15 16.22
C LYS A 182 -0.33 19.04 17.28
N PHE A 183 -0.26 17.78 16.86
CA PHE A 183 -0.22 16.60 17.73
C PHE A 183 -1.45 16.40 18.62
N GLU A 184 -2.61 16.92 18.20
CA GLU A 184 -3.88 16.57 18.84
C GLU A 184 -4.33 15.20 18.34
N LYS A 185 -4.56 14.23 19.25
CA LYS A 185 -4.91 12.86 18.89
C LYS A 185 -6.32 12.78 18.32
N ILE A 186 -6.44 12.25 17.11
CA ILE A 186 -7.70 12.06 16.38
C ILE A 186 -8.18 10.62 16.51
N PHE A 187 -7.27 9.65 16.39
CA PHE A 187 -7.60 8.23 16.38
C PHE A 187 -6.50 7.40 17.05
N GLU A 188 -6.90 6.30 17.67
CA GLU A 188 -5.99 5.29 18.22
C GLU A 188 -6.66 3.91 18.14
N ALA A 189 -5.91 2.92 17.66
CA ALA A 189 -6.33 1.53 17.69
C ALA A 189 -5.15 0.64 18.04
N ALA A 190 -5.43 -0.43 18.79
CA ALA A 190 -4.46 -1.48 19.07
C ALA A 190 -4.22 -2.33 17.81
N ILE A 191 -2.98 -2.76 17.64
CA ILE A 191 -2.52 -3.68 16.59
C ILE A 191 -1.47 -4.62 17.18
N GLU A 192 -1.19 -5.71 16.48
CA GLU A 192 -0.14 -6.63 16.88
C GLU A 192 1.02 -6.56 15.89
N ASN A 193 2.23 -6.36 16.41
CA ASN A 193 3.48 -6.35 15.63
C ASN A 193 3.43 -5.43 14.40
N GLY A 194 3.01 -4.18 14.60
CA GLY A 194 3.06 -3.15 13.56
C GLY A 194 4.48 -3.00 12.98
N LYS A 195 4.58 -2.87 11.66
CA LYS A 195 5.86 -2.84 10.95
C LYS A 195 6.06 -1.60 10.09
N ARG A 196 5.09 -1.31 9.20
CA ARG A 196 5.12 -0.10 8.36
C ARG A 196 3.74 0.34 7.90
N PHE A 197 3.63 1.59 7.50
CA PHE A 197 2.52 2.07 6.69
C PHE A 197 2.77 1.76 5.21
N ARG A 198 1.68 1.64 4.46
CA ARG A 198 1.67 1.66 3.00
C ARG A 198 0.52 2.54 2.53
N ARG A 199 0.82 3.55 1.71
CA ARG A 199 -0.20 4.42 1.13
C ARG A 199 -0.54 3.93 -0.27
N GLU A 200 -1.82 3.75 -0.54
CA GLU A 200 -2.35 3.41 -1.86
C GLU A 200 -3.45 4.42 -2.20
N ASN A 201 -3.07 5.47 -2.92
CA ASN A 201 -3.91 6.66 -3.14
C ASN A 201 -4.41 7.19 -1.78
N GLU A 202 -5.73 7.25 -1.59
CA GLU A 202 -6.36 7.71 -0.35
C GLU A 202 -6.34 6.68 0.79
N PHE A 203 -5.97 5.43 0.51
CA PHE A 203 -5.97 4.39 1.52
C PHE A 203 -4.64 4.31 2.25
N ILE A 204 -4.73 4.22 3.57
CA ILE A 204 -3.59 3.94 4.44
C ILE A 204 -3.74 2.52 4.95
N LEU A 205 -2.76 1.70 4.61
CA LEU A 205 -2.62 0.34 5.08
C LEU A 205 -1.56 0.28 6.17
N VAL A 206 -1.77 -0.58 7.15
CA VAL A 206 -0.79 -0.98 8.15
C VAL A 206 -0.37 -2.40 7.85
N ILE A 207 0.91 -2.56 7.56
CA ILE A 207 1.54 -3.87 7.40
C ILE A 207 2.04 -4.28 8.79
N THR A 208 1.62 -5.45 9.25
CA THR A 208 2.17 -6.11 10.45
C THR A 208 3.11 -7.23 10.03
N ASN A 209 3.53 -8.10 10.95
CA ASN A 209 4.30 -9.29 10.59
C ASN A 209 3.50 -10.28 9.73
N ASN A 210 2.20 -10.41 9.99
CA ASN A 210 1.38 -11.53 9.50
C ASN A 210 0.02 -11.10 8.92
N SER A 211 -0.29 -9.81 8.94
CA SER A 211 -1.57 -9.26 8.48
C SER A 211 -1.42 -7.88 7.86
N ILE A 212 -2.43 -7.49 7.11
CA ILE A 212 -2.56 -6.15 6.53
C ILE A 212 -3.91 -5.60 6.98
N LEU A 213 -3.87 -4.42 7.58
CA LEU A 213 -5.04 -3.70 8.07
C LEU A 213 -5.23 -2.44 7.24
N LYS A 214 -6.46 -2.11 6.88
CA LYS A 214 -6.85 -0.86 6.24
C LYS A 214 -7.40 0.09 7.30
N TYR A 215 -6.87 1.30 7.34
CA TYR A 215 -7.43 2.36 8.16
C TYR A 215 -8.70 2.91 7.51
N VAL A 216 -9.81 2.88 8.24
CA VAL A 216 -11.03 3.61 7.91
C VAL A 216 -11.03 4.88 8.74
N PRO A 217 -10.95 6.07 8.11
CA PRO A 217 -10.78 7.34 8.81
C PRO A 217 -11.69 7.49 10.02
N GLU A 218 -11.08 7.65 11.19
CA GLU A 218 -11.73 8.01 12.46
C GLU A 218 -12.76 6.98 12.94
N LYS A 219 -12.75 5.77 12.38
CA LYS A 219 -13.69 4.69 12.70
C LYS A 219 -12.98 3.46 13.24
N GLU A 220 -12.22 2.77 12.40
CA GLU A 220 -11.67 1.46 12.74
C GLU A 220 -10.50 1.03 11.84
N MET A 221 -9.89 -0.10 12.20
CA MET A 221 -8.91 -0.82 11.38
C MET A 221 -9.56 -2.10 10.84
N VAL A 222 -9.73 -2.18 9.53
CA VAL A 222 -10.34 -3.35 8.87
C VAL A 222 -9.25 -4.29 8.37
N LYS A 223 -9.25 -5.54 8.80
CA LYS A 223 -8.30 -6.55 8.32
C LYS A 223 -8.62 -6.94 6.87
N VAL A 224 -7.64 -6.80 5.97
CA VAL A 224 -7.79 -7.13 4.53
C VAL A 224 -7.01 -8.37 4.12
N PHE A 225 -5.98 -8.74 4.88
CA PHE A 225 -5.20 -9.96 4.70
C PHE A 225 -4.66 -10.46 6.04
N GLU A 226 -4.59 -11.77 6.23
CA GLU A 226 -3.96 -12.41 7.38
C GLU A 226 -3.60 -13.87 7.07
N ASP A 227 -2.39 -14.25 7.45
CA ASP A 227 -1.98 -15.64 7.63
C ASP A 227 -1.25 -15.73 8.98
N PRO A 228 -1.82 -16.38 10.01
CA PRO A 228 -1.20 -16.47 11.33
C PRO A 228 0.21 -17.10 11.34
N ASP A 229 0.53 -17.93 10.36
CA ASP A 229 1.83 -18.60 10.24
C ASP A 229 2.85 -17.78 9.42
N ALA A 230 2.44 -16.67 8.82
CA ALA A 230 3.33 -15.79 8.07
C ALA A 230 4.31 -15.08 9.00
N GLN A 231 5.58 -15.05 8.58
CA GLN A 231 6.66 -14.38 9.30
C GLN A 231 6.80 -12.92 8.84
N ILE A 232 6.61 -12.70 7.54
CA ILE A 232 6.65 -11.39 6.91
C ILE A 232 5.53 -11.33 5.89
N VAL A 233 4.74 -10.26 5.91
CA VAL A 233 3.82 -9.93 4.82
C VAL A 233 4.19 -8.62 4.16
N ASP A 234 3.83 -8.50 2.89
CA ASP A 234 3.78 -7.23 2.17
C ASP A 234 2.69 -7.27 1.09
N LYS A 235 2.49 -6.15 0.42
CA LYS A 235 1.57 -6.02 -0.70
C LYS A 235 2.20 -5.17 -1.79
N ASN A 236 1.85 -5.40 -3.04
CA ASN A 236 1.93 -4.41 -4.11
C ASN A 236 0.52 -4.09 -4.66
N THR A 237 0.42 -3.29 -5.71
CA THR A 237 -0.90 -2.94 -6.29
C THR A 237 -1.70 -4.17 -6.76
N LEU A 238 -1.03 -5.24 -7.19
CA LEU A 238 -1.65 -6.40 -7.83
C LEU A 238 -1.76 -7.64 -6.93
N SER A 239 -0.96 -7.73 -5.87
CA SER A 239 -0.81 -8.98 -5.11
C SER A 239 -0.42 -8.76 -3.65
N TYR A 240 -0.78 -9.73 -2.80
CA TYR A 240 -0.19 -9.91 -1.48
C TYR A 240 1.00 -10.88 -1.55
N PHE A 241 1.97 -10.64 -0.68
CA PHE A 241 3.19 -11.44 -0.56
C PHE A 241 3.37 -11.86 0.89
N GLU A 242 3.78 -13.09 1.12
CA GLU A 242 4.14 -13.54 2.46
C GLU A 242 5.35 -14.48 2.45
N ILE A 243 6.13 -14.44 3.51
CA ILE A 243 7.17 -15.43 3.80
C ILE A 243 6.69 -16.31 4.93
N LYS A 244 6.51 -17.61 4.64
CA LYS A 244 6.08 -18.64 5.58
C LYS A 244 6.91 -19.90 5.34
N ALA A 245 7.41 -20.50 6.42
CA ALA A 245 8.27 -21.70 6.34
C ALA A 245 9.42 -21.57 5.31
N ASN A 246 10.09 -20.39 5.28
CA ASN A 246 11.18 -20.08 4.35
C ASN A 246 10.80 -20.14 2.86
N LYS A 247 9.51 -20.02 2.53
CA LYS A 247 8.99 -19.92 1.17
C LYS A 247 8.25 -18.60 1.01
N LEU A 248 8.35 -18.03 -0.18
CA LEU A 248 7.55 -16.88 -0.56
C LEU A 248 6.27 -17.34 -1.27
N TYR A 249 5.14 -16.82 -0.84
CA TYR A 249 3.85 -17.00 -1.50
C TYR A 249 3.35 -15.68 -2.07
N LEU A 250 2.65 -15.78 -3.20
CA LEU A 250 2.07 -14.68 -3.95
C LEU A 250 0.58 -14.93 -4.14
N TYR A 251 -0.25 -13.95 -3.77
CA TYR A 251 -1.70 -13.99 -3.91
C TYR A 251 -2.17 -12.85 -4.81
N ASN A 252 -2.54 -13.15 -6.04
CA ASN A 252 -3.04 -12.13 -6.98
C ASN A 252 -4.44 -11.66 -6.59
N LEU A 253 -4.63 -10.34 -6.56
CA LEU A 253 -5.89 -9.70 -6.19
C LEU A 253 -6.98 -9.91 -7.25
N GLU A 254 -6.64 -9.86 -8.54
CA GLU A 254 -7.59 -10.06 -9.64
C GLU A 254 -8.30 -11.42 -9.57
N LYS A 255 -7.55 -12.48 -9.26
CA LYS A 255 -8.09 -13.86 -9.19
C LYS A 255 -8.89 -14.13 -7.92
N ASN A 256 -8.65 -13.37 -6.84
CA ASN A 256 -9.37 -13.51 -5.58
C ASN A 256 -10.77 -12.86 -5.63
N VAL A 257 -11.02 -11.93 -6.57
CA VAL A 257 -12.36 -11.40 -6.82
C VAL A 257 -13.23 -12.44 -7.52
N GLU A 258 -12.69 -13.15 -8.52
CA GLU A 258 -13.40 -14.24 -9.22
C GLU A 258 -13.70 -15.44 -8.29
N ALA A 259 -12.78 -15.79 -7.39
CA ALA A 259 -13.01 -16.88 -6.44
C ALA A 259 -14.16 -16.59 -5.44
N LYS A 260 -14.39 -15.32 -5.09
CA LYS A 260 -15.52 -14.90 -4.24
C LYS A 260 -16.85 -14.86 -5.02
N LEU A 261 -16.82 -14.49 -6.30
CA LEU A 261 -18.01 -14.52 -7.16
C LEU A 261 -18.49 -15.94 -7.49
N GLN A 262 -17.62 -16.95 -7.37
CA GLN A 262 -17.98 -18.36 -7.62
C GLN A 262 -18.46 -19.12 -6.38
N THR A 263 -18.49 -18.49 -5.19
CA THR A 263 -18.96 -19.13 -3.95
C THR A 263 -20.37 -18.71 -3.52
N GLU A 264 -21.01 -17.76 -4.23
CA GLU A 264 -22.44 -17.51 -4.08
C GLU A 264 -23.24 -18.51 -4.93
N PRO A 265 -24.12 -19.33 -4.34
CA PRO A 265 -24.98 -20.21 -5.12
C PRO A 265 -26.04 -19.37 -5.86
N ASP A 266 -26.06 -19.48 -7.19
CA ASP A 266 -27.11 -18.97 -8.05
C ASP A 266 -28.51 -19.34 -7.51
N PRO A 267 -29.45 -18.38 -7.41
CA PRO A 267 -30.82 -18.70 -7.06
C PRO A 267 -31.47 -19.51 -8.21
N LYS A 268 -31.90 -20.73 -7.87
CA LYS A 268 -32.59 -21.68 -8.77
C LYS A 268 -33.65 -21.00 -9.67
N PRO A 269 -33.74 -21.39 -10.96
CA PRO A 269 -34.79 -20.90 -11.85
C PRO A 269 -36.14 -21.54 -11.49
N LYS A 270 -37.17 -20.72 -11.24
CA LYS A 270 -38.57 -21.15 -11.21
C LYS A 270 -39.17 -21.06 -12.62
N ALA A 271 -39.81 -22.14 -13.06
CA ALA A 271 -40.55 -22.21 -14.31
C ALA A 271 -41.93 -21.51 -14.20
N LYS A 272 -42.27 -20.76 -15.27
CA LYS A 272 -43.55 -20.56 -16.01
C LYS A 272 -44.85 -21.16 -15.41
N ASP A 273 -46.06 -20.58 -15.48
CA ASP A 273 -46.69 -19.54 -16.31
C ASP A 273 -47.94 -18.99 -15.55
N ARG A 274 -48.34 -17.73 -15.82
CA ARG A 274 -49.70 -17.37 -16.30
C ARG A 274 -49.82 -15.86 -16.54
N GLU A 275 -50.17 -15.52 -17.78
CA GLU A 275 -50.74 -14.24 -18.18
C GLU A 275 -52.07 -13.99 -17.46
N VAL A 276 -52.38 -12.72 -17.15
CA VAL A 276 -53.47 -11.94 -17.80
C VAL A 276 -53.61 -10.57 -17.10
N GLU A 277 -53.76 -9.55 -17.96
CA GLU A 277 -54.35 -8.21 -17.78
C GLU A 277 -53.60 -7.04 -17.12
N LYS A 278 -53.32 -6.06 -17.99
CA LYS A 278 -53.06 -4.64 -17.73
C LYS A 278 -54.41 -3.91 -17.53
N PRO A 279 -54.49 -2.90 -16.65
CA PRO A 279 -54.88 -1.59 -17.17
C PRO A 279 -54.08 -0.42 -16.58
N GLU A 280 -53.98 0.64 -17.39
CA GLU A 280 -53.33 1.92 -17.12
C GLU A 280 -54.11 2.81 -16.13
N GLN A 281 -53.44 3.57 -15.25
CA GLN A 281 -53.42 5.06 -15.28
C GLN A 281 -52.72 5.73 -14.07
N LYS A 282 -51.79 6.64 -14.42
CA LYS A 282 -51.44 7.98 -13.86
C LYS A 282 -50.70 8.16 -12.50
N PRO A 283 -49.92 9.26 -12.38
CA PRO A 283 -48.76 9.35 -11.50
C PRO A 283 -49.08 10.02 -10.15
N SER A 284 -48.42 9.55 -9.07
CA SER A 284 -48.41 10.21 -7.77
C SER A 284 -46.98 10.56 -7.36
N GLU A 285 -46.83 11.77 -6.82
CA GLU A 285 -45.60 12.41 -6.36
C GLU A 285 -44.89 11.63 -5.23
N PRO A 286 -43.56 11.80 -5.05
CA PRO A 286 -42.80 11.13 -3.99
C PRO A 286 -42.85 11.92 -2.67
N ASP A 287 -43.42 11.30 -1.64
CA ASP A 287 -43.33 11.71 -0.23
C ASP A 287 -42.18 10.97 0.46
N SER A 288 -40.94 11.46 0.33
CA SER A 288 -39.93 11.40 1.40
C SER A 288 -38.70 12.29 1.09
N PRO A 289 -38.03 12.86 2.11
CA PRO A 289 -36.77 13.61 1.94
C PRO A 289 -35.59 12.75 1.45
N GLU A 290 -35.68 11.42 1.55
CA GLU A 290 -34.60 10.48 1.24
C GLU A 290 -34.48 10.23 -0.29
N GLU A 291 -35.61 10.20 -1.03
CA GLU A 291 -35.58 10.06 -2.50
C GLU A 291 -35.09 11.33 -3.22
N LYS A 292 -35.16 12.52 -2.58
CA LYS A 292 -34.58 13.76 -3.11
C LYS A 292 -33.06 13.79 -3.00
N LEU A 293 -32.46 13.04 -2.08
CA LEU A 293 -31.01 12.95 -1.92
C LEU A 293 -30.39 11.95 -2.91
N GLU A 294 -31.10 10.86 -3.22
CA GLU A 294 -30.66 9.87 -4.20
C GLU A 294 -30.73 10.40 -5.64
N LYS A 295 -31.79 11.15 -6.00
CA LYS A 295 -31.85 11.80 -7.33
C LYS A 295 -30.80 12.91 -7.52
N LYS A 296 -30.46 13.64 -6.45
CA LYS A 296 -29.44 14.70 -6.54
C LYS A 296 -28.02 14.13 -6.62
N THR A 297 -27.78 12.96 -6.03
CA THR A 297 -26.50 12.24 -6.16
C THR A 297 -26.35 11.62 -7.56
N GLN A 298 -27.43 11.08 -8.13
CA GLN A 298 -27.43 10.52 -9.50
C GLN A 298 -27.38 11.57 -10.63
N GLU A 299 -27.85 12.80 -10.40
CA GLU A 299 -27.66 13.92 -11.36
C GLU A 299 -26.25 14.54 -11.30
N ILE A 300 -25.56 14.43 -10.16
CA ILE A 300 -24.18 14.93 -9.99
C ILE A 300 -23.16 13.90 -10.53
N GLU A 301 -23.43 12.60 -10.42
CA GLU A 301 -22.60 11.55 -11.04
C GLU A 301 -22.68 11.51 -12.58
N ASN A 302 -23.78 11.99 -13.18
CA ASN A 302 -23.96 12.03 -14.64
C ASN A 302 -23.46 13.31 -15.34
N LYS A 303 -22.82 14.23 -14.60
CA LYS A 303 -22.16 15.41 -15.18
C LYS A 303 -20.73 15.51 -14.67
N ASN A 304 -19.86 14.66 -15.20
CA ASN A 304 -18.42 14.78 -14.98
C ASN A 304 -17.82 15.74 -16.03
N PRO A 305 -17.34 16.95 -15.67
CA PRO A 305 -16.73 17.89 -16.61
C PRO A 305 -15.27 17.51 -16.97
N ALA A 306 -14.75 16.43 -16.39
CA ALA A 306 -13.34 16.05 -16.47
C ALA A 306 -13.00 15.13 -17.68
N GLU A 307 -14.00 14.57 -18.37
CA GLU A 307 -13.75 13.78 -19.60
C GLU A 307 -13.66 14.67 -20.85
N SER A 308 -14.29 15.85 -20.83
CA SER A 308 -14.27 16.78 -21.97
C SER A 308 -12.91 17.48 -22.15
N SER A 309 -12.16 17.69 -21.07
CA SER A 309 -10.85 18.37 -21.11
C SER A 309 -9.73 17.43 -21.57
N LEU A 310 -9.80 16.14 -21.25
CA LEU A 310 -8.84 15.14 -21.73
C LEU A 310 -9.07 14.78 -23.20
N GLN A 311 -10.32 14.68 -23.65
CA GLN A 311 -10.62 14.47 -25.08
C GLN A 311 -10.18 15.65 -25.94
N LYS A 312 -10.36 16.89 -25.47
CA LYS A 312 -9.81 18.08 -26.16
C LYS A 312 -8.29 18.09 -26.23
N LEU A 313 -7.60 17.69 -25.16
CA LEU A 313 -6.13 17.59 -25.16
C LEU A 313 -5.62 16.46 -26.07
N ILE A 314 -6.40 15.40 -26.29
CA ILE A 314 -6.03 14.31 -27.21
C ILE A 314 -6.27 14.72 -28.66
N GLU A 315 -7.36 15.43 -28.97
CA GLU A 315 -7.61 15.97 -30.31
C GLU A 315 -6.58 17.05 -30.68
N ASP A 316 -6.28 17.99 -29.77
CA ASP A 316 -5.30 19.07 -30.02
C ASP A 316 -3.87 18.55 -30.24
N VAL A 317 -3.49 17.42 -29.63
CA VAL A 317 -2.17 16.79 -29.86
C VAL A 317 -2.13 16.02 -31.18
N SER A 318 -3.26 15.43 -31.60
CA SER A 318 -3.34 14.69 -32.87
C SER A 318 -3.33 15.59 -34.12
N GLU A 319 -3.87 16.81 -34.04
CA GLU A 319 -3.78 17.77 -35.15
C GLU A 319 -2.35 18.31 -35.33
N ILE A 320 -1.57 18.44 -34.25
CA ILE A 320 -0.18 18.95 -34.30
C ILE A 320 0.79 17.91 -34.91
N GLU A 321 0.54 16.61 -34.73
CA GLU A 321 1.36 15.56 -35.38
C GLU A 321 1.01 15.34 -36.87
N SER A 322 -0.15 15.83 -37.32
CA SER A 322 -0.58 15.78 -38.73
C SER A 322 -0.16 16.99 -39.58
N ALA A 323 0.29 18.07 -38.94
CA ALA A 323 0.82 19.27 -39.59
C ALA A 323 2.31 19.44 -39.24
N GLY A 324 3.15 18.67 -39.94
CA GLY A 324 4.57 18.54 -39.60
C GLY A 324 5.42 19.81 -39.69
N VAL A 325 6.56 19.71 -39.00
CA VAL A 325 7.87 20.23 -39.43
C VAL A 325 8.89 19.10 -39.29
#